data_AF-A0A7J9JD30-F1
#
_entry.id   AF-A0A7J9JD30-F1
#
_cell.length_a   1.000
_cell.length_b   1.000
_cell.length_c   1.000
_cell.angle_alpha   90.00
_cell.angle_beta   90.00
_cell.angle_gamma   90.00
#
_symmetry.space_group_name_H-M   'P 1'
#
loop_
_entity.id
_entity.type
_entity.pdbx_description
1 polymer ?
#
loop_
_entity_poly.entity_id
_entity_poly.type
_entity_poly.pdbx_seq_one_letter_code
_entity_poly.pdbx_strand_id
1 'polypeptide(L)'
;MVILGVFAPWSGMSQSMFSNSRKVSSLSKWRDYSMAEAASFVTKNGTIIVCAVSQPYLPFLNNWLISITRPKHQEKVLVIAEDYATLYKGFFNFTSRRPRHLLQILELGYSVMYNDVDMVWFGDPFCYLEGNHDVYFSDDMAAVKPLNHPHDLPPPGKKGRTYIYAVA
;
A
#
# COMPACT_ATOMS: atom_id res chain seq x y z
N MET A 1 5.98 -15.70 -10.12
CA MET A 1 5.66 -14.29 -9.81
C MET A 1 4.51 -13.83 -10.68
N VAL A 2 3.35 -13.61 -10.06
CA VAL A 2 2.11 -13.17 -10.67
C VAL A 2 1.69 -11.90 -9.93
N ILE A 3 1.60 -10.78 -10.63
CA ILE A 3 1.03 -9.53 -10.13
C ILE A 3 -0.27 -9.34 -10.90
N LEU A 4 -1.40 -9.36 -10.19
CA LEU A 4 -2.75 -9.27 -10.73
C LEU A 4 -3.24 -7.83 -10.56
N GLY A 5 -3.31 -7.07 -11.65
CA GLY A 5 -4.01 -5.79 -11.70
C GLY A 5 -5.48 -6.02 -12.03
N VAL A 6 -6.38 -5.63 -11.13
CA VAL A 6 -7.83 -5.67 -11.36
C VAL A 6 -8.26 -4.36 -12.01
N PHE A 7 -8.66 -4.44 -13.28
CA PHE A 7 -9.47 -3.40 -13.91
C PHE A 7 -10.94 -3.64 -13.53
N ALA A 8 -11.60 -2.61 -12.99
CA ALA A 8 -13.05 -2.61 -12.83
C ALA A 8 -13.74 -2.75 -14.21
N PRO A 9 -14.86 -3.48 -14.31
CA PRO A 9 -15.55 -3.66 -15.58
C PRO A 9 -16.38 -2.40 -15.90
N TRP A 10 -16.65 -2.24 -17.19
CA TRP A 10 -17.86 -1.60 -17.75
C TRP A 10 -17.67 -0.29 -18.53
N SER A 11 -17.53 -0.43 -19.86
CA SER A 11 -18.31 0.35 -20.83
C SER A 11 -18.32 -0.39 -22.19
N GLY A 12 -19.43 -1.06 -22.51
CA GLY A 12 -19.79 -1.46 -23.87
C GLY A 12 -19.43 -2.90 -24.31
N MET A 13 -20.26 -3.88 -23.95
CA MET A 13 -20.16 -5.23 -24.51
C MET A 13 -21.04 -5.33 -25.77
N SER A 14 -20.40 -5.29 -26.95
CA SER A 14 -20.97 -5.89 -28.16
C SER A 14 -20.61 -7.37 -28.16
N GLN A 15 -21.62 -8.22 -27.95
CA GLN A 15 -21.49 -9.66 -28.14
C GLN A 15 -21.45 -9.97 -29.64
N SER A 16 -20.26 -9.97 -30.23
CA SER A 16 -19.94 -10.80 -31.39
C SER A 16 -18.48 -10.59 -31.75
N MET A 17 -17.66 -11.64 -31.63
CA MET A 17 -16.75 -12.12 -32.68
C MET A 17 -15.88 -13.24 -32.09
N PHE A 18 -16.28 -14.47 -32.41
CA PHE A 18 -15.47 -15.68 -32.33
C PHE A 18 -14.15 -15.51 -33.11
N SER A 19 -13.03 -15.99 -32.58
CA SER A 19 -12.22 -17.07 -33.20
C SER A 19 -10.80 -17.16 -32.65
N ASN A 20 -10.36 -18.41 -32.60
CA ASN A 20 -9.08 -18.94 -32.16
C ASN A 20 -7.85 -18.35 -32.87
N SER A 21 -6.71 -18.45 -32.16
CA SER A 21 -5.33 -18.27 -32.64
C SER A 21 -4.84 -16.84 -32.82
N ARG A 22 -4.45 -16.20 -31.71
CA ARG A 22 -3.24 -15.36 -31.67
C ARG A 22 -2.52 -15.62 -30.35
N LYS A 23 -1.25 -16.01 -30.44
CA LYS A 23 -0.26 -16.04 -29.35
C LYS A 23 -0.53 -14.90 -28.36
N VAL A 24 -0.90 -15.24 -27.12
CA VAL A 24 -0.87 -14.28 -26.01
C VAL A 24 0.61 -14.09 -25.62
N SER A 25 1.33 -13.29 -26.40
CA SER A 25 2.62 -12.72 -25.99
C SER A 25 2.35 -11.37 -25.33
N SER A 26 1.89 -11.38 -24.07
CA SER A 26 1.62 -10.14 -23.31
C SER A 26 1.82 -10.28 -21.79
N LEU A 27 2.66 -11.21 -21.35
CA LEU A 27 2.97 -11.41 -19.92
C LEU A 27 4.22 -10.65 -19.44
N SER A 28 4.89 -9.85 -20.28
CA SER A 28 6.25 -9.35 -20.00
C SER A 28 6.40 -7.87 -19.64
N LYS A 29 5.42 -6.97 -19.87
CA LYS A 29 5.64 -5.53 -19.59
C LYS A 29 5.76 -5.19 -18.10
N TRP A 30 5.26 -6.05 -17.21
CA TRP A 30 5.02 -5.72 -15.80
C TRP A 30 6.20 -6.01 -14.86
N ARG A 31 7.22 -6.72 -15.35
CA ARG A 31 8.37 -7.16 -14.53
C ARG A 31 9.52 -6.16 -14.47
N ASP A 32 9.46 -5.11 -15.28
CA ASP A 32 10.65 -4.30 -15.58
C ASP A 32 10.55 -2.88 -15.01
N TYR A 33 9.48 -2.53 -14.29
CA TYR A 33 9.34 -1.20 -13.70
C TYR A 33 10.18 -1.07 -12.42
N SER A 34 11.00 -0.03 -12.38
CA SER A 34 11.61 0.47 -11.16
C SER A 34 10.56 1.10 -10.22
N MET A 35 10.91 1.25 -8.94
CA MET A 35 10.05 1.93 -7.96
C MET A 35 9.70 3.36 -8.42
N ALA A 36 10.67 4.07 -9.01
CA ALA A 36 10.48 5.44 -9.50
C ALA A 36 9.48 5.50 -10.66
N GLU A 37 9.59 4.59 -11.63
CA GLU A 37 8.65 4.50 -12.75
C GLU A 37 7.24 4.18 -12.24
N ALA A 38 7.11 3.15 -11.39
CA ALA A 38 5.83 2.75 -10.82
C ALA A 38 5.19 3.90 -10.03
N ALA A 39 5.96 4.58 -9.19
CA ALA A 39 5.50 5.75 -8.43
C ALA A 39 5.05 6.90 -9.34
N SER A 40 5.78 7.16 -10.44
CA SER A 40 5.43 8.23 -11.38
C SER A 40 4.11 7.99 -12.12
N PHE A 41 3.68 6.73 -12.30
CA PHE A 41 2.41 6.42 -12.97
C PHE A 41 1.19 6.66 -12.09
N VAL A 42 1.36 6.52 -10.78
CA VAL A 42 0.25 6.60 -9.81
C VAL A 42 0.25 7.91 -9.03
N THR A 43 1.33 8.69 -9.07
CA THR A 43 1.39 9.96 -8.34
C THR A 43 0.32 10.94 -8.85
N LYS A 44 -0.50 11.44 -7.94
CA LYS A 44 -1.45 12.53 -8.21
C LYS A 44 -1.31 13.57 -7.11
N ASN A 45 -1.09 14.82 -7.49
CA ASN A 45 -0.83 15.92 -6.56
C ASN A 45 0.31 15.61 -5.58
N GLY A 46 1.35 14.90 -6.06
CA GLY A 46 2.51 14.50 -5.25
C GLY A 46 2.23 13.42 -4.21
N THR A 47 1.03 12.83 -4.19
CA THR A 47 0.62 11.83 -3.20
C THR A 47 0.44 10.45 -3.82
N ILE A 48 0.88 9.43 -3.10
CA ILE A 48 0.73 8.01 -3.46
C ILE A 48 0.12 7.26 -2.29
N ILE A 49 -0.89 6.41 -2.58
CA ILE A 49 -1.46 5.47 -1.61
C ILE A 49 -0.75 4.14 -1.78
N VAL A 50 -0.08 3.66 -0.73
CA VAL A 50 0.75 2.45 -0.79
C VAL A 50 0.10 1.34 0.02
N CYS A 51 -0.08 0.18 -0.62
CA CYS A 51 -0.49 -1.05 0.05
C CYS A 51 0.48 -2.18 -0.28
N ALA A 52 0.97 -2.85 0.76
CA ALA A 52 1.84 -4.00 0.62
C ALA A 52 1.04 -5.28 0.88
N VAL A 53 0.94 -6.16 -0.11
CA VAL A 53 0.13 -7.37 -0.06
C VAL A 53 0.98 -8.63 -0.23
N SER A 54 0.60 -9.69 0.47
CA SER A 54 1.13 -11.04 0.26
C SER A 54 0.03 -11.98 -0.25
N GLN A 55 0.42 -13.12 -0.83
CA GLN A 55 -0.50 -14.07 -1.46
C GLN A 55 -1.71 -14.46 -0.59
N PRO A 56 -1.57 -14.77 0.73
CA PRO A 56 -2.71 -15.13 1.56
C PRO A 56 -3.77 -14.02 1.66
N TYR A 57 -3.36 -12.77 1.46
CA TYR A 57 -4.23 -11.59 1.56
C TYR A 57 -4.71 -11.05 0.21
N LEU A 58 -4.35 -11.68 -0.91
CA LEU A 58 -4.88 -11.32 -2.23
C LEU A 58 -6.42 -11.30 -2.30
N PRO A 59 -7.16 -12.20 -1.60
CA PRO A 59 -8.62 -12.09 -1.56
C PRO A 59 -9.13 -10.77 -0.96
N PHE A 60 -8.39 -10.19 0.00
CA PHE A 60 -8.75 -8.90 0.61
C PHE A 60 -8.41 -7.71 -0.29
N LEU A 61 -7.39 -7.84 -1.16
CA LEU A 61 -6.98 -6.79 -2.08
C LEU A 61 -8.15 -6.28 -2.94
N ASN A 62 -9.00 -7.18 -3.43
CA ASN A 62 -10.15 -6.79 -4.24
C ASN A 62 -11.14 -5.95 -3.45
N ASN A 63 -11.44 -6.34 -2.21
CA ASN A 63 -12.36 -5.61 -1.35
C ASN A 63 -11.81 -4.21 -1.02
N TRP A 64 -10.52 -4.15 -0.74
CA TRP A 64 -9.83 -2.89 -0.48
C TRP A 64 -9.84 -1.95 -1.70
N LEU A 65 -9.47 -2.45 -2.89
CA LEU A 65 -9.53 -1.68 -4.13
C LEU A 65 -10.95 -1.18 -4.43
N ILE A 66 -11.97 -2.02 -4.23
CA ILE A 66 -13.37 -1.61 -4.36
C ILE A 66 -13.69 -0.47 -3.39
N SER A 67 -13.24 -0.54 -2.14
CA SER A 67 -13.47 0.52 -1.15
C SER A 67 -12.85 1.86 -1.56
N ILE A 68 -11.68 1.85 -2.19
CA ILE A 68 -10.95 3.04 -2.65
C ILE A 68 -11.57 3.65 -3.93
N THR A 69 -12.19 2.83 -4.77
CA THR A 69 -12.85 3.35 -5.98
C THR A 69 -14.05 4.25 -5.68
N ARG A 70 -14.72 4.05 -4.53
CA ARG A 70 -15.89 4.85 -4.13
C ARG A 70 -15.55 6.34 -3.98
N PRO A 71 -14.50 6.74 -3.23
CA PRO A 71 -14.04 8.13 -3.17
C PRO A 71 -13.14 8.55 -4.36
N LYS A 72 -12.99 7.70 -5.39
CA LYS A 72 -12.24 7.98 -6.63
C LYS A 72 -10.72 8.15 -6.48
N HIS A 73 -10.10 7.44 -5.54
CA HIS A 73 -8.64 7.51 -5.34
C HIS A 73 -7.85 6.36 -5.99
N GLN A 74 -8.49 5.50 -6.78
CA GLN A 74 -7.86 4.30 -7.34
C GLN A 74 -6.66 4.58 -8.25
N GLU A 75 -6.61 5.75 -8.90
CA GLU A 75 -5.48 6.14 -9.74
C GLU A 75 -4.21 6.49 -8.95
N LYS A 76 -4.33 6.65 -7.62
CA LYS A 76 -3.23 6.99 -6.71
C LYS A 76 -2.58 5.77 -6.08
N VAL A 77 -3.06 4.57 -6.40
CA VAL A 77 -2.74 3.34 -5.66
C VAL A 77 -1.53 2.63 -6.25
N LEU A 78 -0.49 2.46 -5.42
CA LEU A 78 0.62 1.57 -5.64
C LEU A 78 0.47 0.30 -4.79
N VAL A 79 0.26 -0.84 -5.45
CA VAL A 79 0.24 -2.15 -4.79
C VAL A 79 1.61 -2.81 -4.92
N ILE A 80 2.24 -3.09 -3.79
CA ILE A 80 3.52 -3.79 -3.70
C ILE A 80 3.24 -5.25 -3.31
N ALA A 81 3.35 -6.16 -4.29
CA ALA A 81 3.22 -7.59 -4.06
C ALA A 81 4.56 -8.18 -3.61
N GLU A 82 4.63 -8.65 -2.36
CA GLU A 82 5.83 -9.30 -1.82
C GLU A 82 5.91 -10.78 -2.20
N ASP A 83 7.13 -11.26 -2.48
CA ASP A 83 7.38 -12.62 -2.95
C ASP A 83 7.26 -13.69 -1.85
N TYR A 84 6.64 -14.81 -2.19
CA TYR A 84 6.40 -16.00 -1.37
C TYR A 84 7.70 -16.65 -0.88
N ALA A 85 8.77 -16.60 -1.67
CA ALA A 85 10.08 -17.13 -1.28
C ALA A 85 10.62 -16.49 0.00
N THR A 86 10.20 -15.24 0.29
CA THR A 86 10.58 -14.50 1.49
C THR A 86 9.66 -14.71 2.69
N LEU A 87 8.44 -15.22 2.48
CA LEU A 87 7.47 -15.55 3.54
C LEU A 87 7.85 -16.81 4.33
N TYR A 88 8.50 -17.79 3.68
CA TYR A 88 8.94 -19.02 4.35
C TYR A 88 10.01 -18.76 5.44
N LYS A 89 10.66 -17.59 5.41
CA LYS A 89 11.61 -17.13 6.45
C LYS A 89 10.92 -16.45 7.66
N GLY A 90 9.59 -16.39 7.67
CA GLY A 90 8.76 -15.93 8.79
C GLY A 90 8.06 -14.59 8.54
N PHE A 91 6.84 -14.46 9.06
CA PHE A 91 5.99 -13.26 8.99
C PHE A 91 6.70 -11.94 9.40
N PHE A 92 7.64 -12.00 10.34
CA PHE A 92 8.46 -10.86 10.76
C PHE A 92 9.34 -10.26 9.64
N ASN A 93 9.71 -11.05 8.63
CA ASN A 93 10.48 -10.58 7.49
C ASN A 93 9.61 -9.80 6.48
N PHE A 94 8.30 -10.06 6.45
CA PHE A 94 7.34 -9.33 5.63
C PHE A 94 7.02 -7.95 6.24
N THR A 95 6.71 -7.90 7.54
CA THR A 95 6.42 -6.62 8.21
C THR A 95 7.62 -5.69 8.26
N SER A 96 8.84 -6.21 8.42
CA SER A 96 10.07 -5.40 8.44
C SER A 96 10.51 -4.84 7.09
N ARG A 97 9.91 -5.29 5.98
CA ARG A 97 10.18 -4.75 4.63
C ARG A 97 9.32 -3.54 4.30
N ARG A 98 8.10 -3.47 4.83
CA ARG A 98 7.16 -2.37 4.59
C ARG A 98 7.80 -0.98 4.80
N PRO A 99 8.57 -0.71 5.89
CA PRO A 99 9.21 0.58 6.06
C PRO A 99 10.21 0.94 4.95
N ARG A 100 10.91 -0.04 4.35
CA ARG A 100 11.87 0.22 3.27
C ARG A 100 11.18 0.68 2.00
N HIS A 101 10.03 0.09 1.66
CA HIS A 101 9.25 0.53 0.50
C HIS A 101 8.74 1.95 0.66
N LEU A 102 8.23 2.28 1.85
CA LEU A 102 7.77 3.64 2.16
C LEU A 102 8.93 4.63 2.06
N LEU A 103 10.09 4.29 2.64
CA LEU A 103 11.29 5.13 2.55
C LEU A 103 11.70 5.38 1.10
N GLN A 104 11.75 4.35 0.26
CA GLN A 104 12.11 4.51 -1.16
C GLN A 104 11.18 5.50 -1.89
N ILE A 105 9.89 5.52 -1.55
CA ILE A 105 8.93 6.42 -2.18
C ILE A 105 9.06 7.84 -1.63
N LEU A 106 9.33 7.99 -0.32
CA LEU A 106 9.61 9.28 0.31
C LEU A 106 10.91 9.91 -0.23
N GLU A 107 11.96 9.11 -0.45
CA GLU A 107 13.23 9.54 -1.03
C GLU A 107 13.08 10.04 -2.49
N LEU A 108 12.02 9.62 -3.19
CA LEU A 108 11.67 10.15 -4.51
C LEU A 108 10.91 11.49 -4.44
N GLY A 109 10.61 11.99 -3.23
CA GLY A 109 9.94 13.28 -3.00
C GLY A 109 8.41 13.21 -3.00
N TYR A 110 7.82 12.02 -2.90
CA TYR A 110 6.36 11.87 -2.82
C TYR A 110 5.86 11.83 -1.38
N SER A 111 4.66 12.38 -1.16
CA SER A 111 3.88 12.12 0.05
C SER A 111 3.26 10.73 -0.01
N VAL A 112 3.35 9.99 1.09
CA VAL A 112 2.90 8.59 1.15
C VAL A 112 1.79 8.41 2.17
N MET A 113 0.65 7.91 1.72
CA MET A 113 -0.38 7.37 2.60
C MET A 113 -0.24 5.85 2.62
N TYR A 114 0.22 5.29 3.75
CA TYR A 114 0.27 3.84 3.93
C TYR A 114 -1.08 3.30 4.40
N ASN A 115 -1.55 2.23 3.78
CA ASN A 115 -2.75 1.52 4.21
C ASN A 115 -2.55 0.02 4.04
N ASP A 116 -2.93 -0.77 5.05
CA ASP A 116 -2.85 -2.24 4.95
C ASP A 116 -4.00 -2.79 4.10
N VAL A 117 -3.82 -3.99 3.57
CA VAL A 117 -4.74 -4.61 2.59
C VAL A 117 -6.05 -5.08 3.21
N ASP A 118 -6.10 -5.27 4.53
CA ASP A 118 -7.27 -5.67 5.31
C ASP A 118 -8.09 -4.49 5.85
N MET A 119 -7.66 -3.25 5.55
CA MET A 119 -8.46 -2.05 5.81
C MET A 119 -9.61 -1.91 4.81
N VAL A 120 -10.66 -1.17 5.19
CA VAL A 120 -11.79 -0.83 4.31
C VAL A 120 -12.16 0.63 4.48
N TRP A 121 -12.28 1.36 3.37
CA TRP A 121 -12.67 2.76 3.38
C TRP A 121 -14.20 2.88 3.34
N PHE A 122 -14.77 3.42 4.42
CA PHE A 122 -16.20 3.78 4.48
C PHE A 122 -16.47 5.19 3.93
N GLY A 123 -15.45 6.03 3.86
CA GLY A 123 -15.49 7.39 3.33
C GLY A 123 -14.12 7.81 2.82
N ASP A 124 -13.99 9.06 2.37
CA ASP A 124 -12.70 9.61 1.96
C ASP A 124 -11.86 9.98 3.20
N PRO A 125 -10.74 9.31 3.50
CA PRO A 125 -9.93 9.64 4.66
C PRO A 125 -9.14 10.95 4.49
N PHE A 126 -8.97 11.45 3.25
CA PHE A 126 -8.26 12.70 3.02
C PHE A 126 -8.99 13.92 3.60
N CYS A 127 -10.28 13.83 3.90
CA CYS A 127 -11.00 14.92 4.58
C CYS A 127 -10.54 15.13 6.03
N TYR A 128 -9.83 14.18 6.63
CA TYR A 128 -9.27 14.31 7.98
C TYR A 128 -7.79 14.71 7.97
N LEU A 129 -7.14 14.73 6.80
CA LEU A 129 -5.74 15.08 6.63
C LEU A 129 -5.60 16.58 6.34
N GLU A 130 -5.95 17.40 7.34
CA GLU A 130 -6.00 18.86 7.22
C GLU A 130 -4.77 19.55 7.82
N GLY A 131 -4.35 20.64 7.19
CA GLY A 131 -3.22 21.46 7.64
C GLY A 131 -1.88 21.06 7.01
N ASN A 132 -0.80 21.64 7.54
CA ASN A 132 0.56 21.42 7.04
C ASN A 132 1.37 20.66 8.10
N HIS A 133 1.36 19.33 8.00
CA HIS A 133 2.02 18.43 8.93
C HIS A 133 2.93 17.46 8.17
N ASP A 134 4.05 17.08 8.78
CA ASP A 134 4.98 16.12 8.17
C ASP A 134 4.46 14.68 8.22
N VAL A 135 3.65 14.34 9.23
CA VAL A 135 3.09 13.00 9.43
C VAL A 135 1.69 13.08 10.06
N TYR A 136 0.79 12.22 9.57
CA TYR A 136 -0.52 11.97 10.19
C TYR A 136 -0.59 10.52 10.65
N PHE A 137 -1.18 10.31 11.83
CA PHE A 137 -1.47 9.00 12.37
C PHE A 137 -2.97 8.86 12.63
N SER A 138 -3.53 7.72 12.27
CA SER A 138 -4.86 7.30 12.71
C SER A 138 -4.67 6.19 13.73
N ASP A 139 -5.34 6.31 14.87
CA ASP A 139 -5.28 5.34 15.96
C ASP A 139 -6.70 5.04 16.45
N ASP A 140 -6.95 3.79 16.85
CA ASP A 140 -8.24 3.28 17.29
C ASP A 140 -8.52 3.64 18.77
N MET A 141 -8.10 4.84 19.19
CA MET A 141 -8.20 5.35 20.56
C MET A 141 -7.25 4.68 21.58
N ALA A 142 -5.99 4.41 21.24
CA ALA A 142 -5.02 4.25 22.32
C ALA A 142 -4.88 5.61 23.03
N ALA A 143 -4.81 5.60 24.36
CA ALA A 143 -4.57 6.82 25.12
C ALA A 143 -3.23 7.42 24.68
N VAL A 144 -3.28 8.46 23.84
CA VAL A 144 -2.11 9.21 23.40
C VAL A 144 -1.46 9.77 24.67
N LYS A 145 -0.19 9.44 24.87
CA LYS A 145 0.57 9.96 26.00
C LYS A 145 0.61 11.49 25.88
N PRO A 146 0.46 12.23 26.99
CA PRO A 146 0.55 13.69 26.96
C PRO A 146 1.83 14.14 26.26
N LEU A 147 1.80 15.27 25.57
CA LEU A 147 2.95 15.87 24.86
C LEU A 147 4.22 15.97 25.73
N ASN A 148 4.05 16.09 27.04
CA ASN A 148 5.14 16.17 28.04
C ASN A 148 5.58 14.81 28.60
N HIS A 149 5.25 13.70 27.95
CA HIS A 149 5.70 12.38 28.38
C HIS A 149 7.18 12.21 28.02
N PRO A 150 8.02 11.60 28.89
CA PRO A 150 9.41 11.30 28.56
C PRO A 150 9.50 10.56 27.22
N HIS A 151 10.31 11.10 26.30
CA HIS A 151 10.64 10.51 25.00
C HIS A 151 11.58 9.30 25.13
N ASP A 152 11.95 8.93 26.35
CA ASP A 152 12.80 7.80 26.61
C ASP A 152 12.10 6.53 26.10
N LEU A 153 12.75 5.91 25.10
CA LEU A 153 12.36 4.60 24.64
C LEU A 153 12.37 3.66 25.85
N PRO A 154 11.35 2.80 26.03
CA PRO A 154 11.45 1.76 27.04
C PRO A 154 12.72 0.95 26.78
N PRO A 155 13.41 0.47 27.83
CA PRO A 155 14.58 -0.36 27.66
C PRO A 155 14.26 -1.51 26.68
N PRO A 156 15.18 -1.85 25.76
CA PRO A 156 14.91 -2.82 24.71
C PRO A 156 14.32 -4.11 25.28
N GLY A 157 13.27 -4.63 24.64
CA GLY A 157 12.68 -5.91 25.04
C GLY A 157 13.72 -7.03 24.98
N LYS A 158 13.46 -8.14 25.70
CA LYS A 158 14.34 -9.33 25.68
C LYS A 158 14.78 -9.63 24.24
N LYS A 159 16.10 -9.64 24.00
CA LYS A 159 16.80 -9.75 22.69
C LYS A 159 17.09 -8.44 21.94
N GLY A 160 17.17 -7.29 22.61
CA GLY A 160 17.69 -6.06 21.99
C GLY A 160 16.79 -5.46 20.92
N ARG A 161 15.48 -5.74 20.98
CA ARG A 161 14.50 -5.18 20.05
C ARG A 161 14.07 -3.81 20.55
N THR A 162 14.33 -2.76 19.76
CA THR A 162 13.78 -1.42 19.96
C THR A 162 12.27 -1.45 19.70
N TYR A 163 11.47 -1.00 20.67
CA TYR A 163 10.07 -0.71 20.43
C TYR A 163 9.98 0.72 19.89
N ILE A 164 9.60 0.87 18.62
CA ILE A 164 9.29 2.17 18.04
C ILE A 164 7.82 2.44 18.38
N TYR A 165 7.59 3.39 19.28
CA TYR A 165 6.27 3.97 19.53
C TYR A 165 6.21 5.29 18.76
N ALA A 166 5.28 5.41 17.82
CA ALA A 166 4.93 6.71 17.26
C ALA A 166 4.05 7.42 18.30
N VAL A 167 4.50 8.59 18.75
CA VAL A 167 3.71 9.52 19.55
C VAL A 167 3.31 10.65 18.60
N ALA A 168 2.02 10.94 18.51
CA ALA A 168 1.52 12.19 17.97
C ALA A 168 1.41 13.21 19.12
#